data_AF-A0A2I1HRS5-F1
#
_entry.id   AF-A0A2I1HRS5-F1
#
_cell.length_a   1.000
_cell.length_b   1.000
_cell.length_c   1.000
_cell.angle_alpha   90.00
_cell.angle_beta   90.00
_cell.angle_gamma   90.00
#
_symmetry.space_group_name_H-M   'P 1'
#
loop_
_entity.id
_entity.type
_entity.pdbx_description
1 polymer ?
#
loop_
_entity_poly.entity_id
_entity_poly.type
_entity_poly.pdbx_seq_one_letter_code
_entity_poly.pdbx_strand_id
1 'polypeptide(L)'
;MNYDNILCEECSNEIISTQRNWNYHNEDIKKAYMKYEYENEKYSNEIDKWDYYCTYCYNKETDNIKKGHVKFGSNFIILDCNLNLEERRVKYMDFNGILCEKCNQEINNHYYYCMSCHYKEIVIIKKGHMVSNFIILDCNLNLKERRAKYEKYNFIFCEKCNNEIFKWNYYCTSCYNKETNVTKKGHIKFGSNFGILDCNLNLKKRTTKYMNFDGILCEKCKKEINNQYYYCTSCYNKETDLIKKGHMRFGSNFEIFKKSYDYNLNLEEIRAKYMNYDGILCEICYNQISKWNYHCIHCYNEETDAIKKGHMKFGSNFKILNTFDYNLNLDERREKYKIYDHIVCEKCDNEIFNWNYYCTSCYYKETDINKKGHMKFGSNFGILDYNLNLEERRTKYMNYD
;
A
#
# COMPACT_ATOMS: atom_id res chain seq x y z
N MET A 1 58.56 -2.27 -12.33
CA MET A 1 57.94 -2.33 -13.68
C MET A 1 56.55 -1.72 -13.56
N ASN A 2 56.20 -0.74 -14.39
CA ASN A 2 54.82 -0.25 -14.49
C ASN A 2 54.02 -1.35 -15.19
N TYR A 3 53.06 -1.97 -14.50
CA TYR A 3 52.29 -3.11 -14.99
C TYR A 3 50.90 -2.71 -15.51
N ASP A 4 50.73 -1.45 -15.89
CA ASP A 4 49.53 -1.02 -16.59
C ASP A 4 49.61 -1.54 -18.03
N ASN A 5 48.65 -2.39 -18.42
CA ASN A 5 48.41 -2.98 -19.75
C ASN A 5 48.97 -4.40 -20.02
N ILE A 6 48.81 -5.37 -19.10
CA ILE A 6 48.94 -6.80 -19.46
C ILE A 6 47.57 -7.34 -19.91
N LEU A 7 47.48 -7.80 -21.16
CA LEU A 7 46.30 -8.45 -21.73
C LEU A 7 46.43 -9.98 -21.67
N CYS A 8 45.34 -10.68 -21.36
CA CYS A 8 45.27 -12.14 -21.41
C CYS A 8 45.32 -12.63 -22.87
N GLU A 9 46.28 -13.48 -23.22
CA GLU A 9 46.42 -14.00 -24.60
C GLU A 9 45.18 -14.76 -25.12
N GLU A 10 44.41 -15.40 -24.24
CA GLU A 10 43.24 -16.19 -24.65
C GLU A 10 41.97 -15.36 -24.89
N CYS A 11 41.81 -14.21 -24.24
CA CYS A 11 40.56 -13.44 -24.29
C CYS A 11 40.72 -11.94 -24.51
N SER A 12 41.96 -11.46 -24.65
CA SER A 12 42.33 -10.06 -24.87
C SER A 12 41.78 -9.06 -23.83
N ASN A 13 41.43 -9.53 -22.62
CA ASN A 13 41.01 -8.67 -21.51
C ASN A 13 42.20 -8.29 -20.64
N GLU A 14 42.15 -7.10 -20.03
CA GLU A 14 43.17 -6.64 -19.07
C GLU A 14 43.21 -7.50 -17.81
N ILE A 15 44.43 -7.84 -17.37
CA ILE A 15 44.69 -8.48 -16.08
C ILE A 15 44.67 -7.38 -15.02
N ILE A 16 43.60 -7.33 -14.22
CA ILE A 16 43.42 -6.31 -13.18
C ILE A 16 44.35 -6.60 -12.00
N SER A 17 45.24 -5.66 -11.66
CA SER A 17 45.91 -5.62 -10.35
C SER A 17 45.09 -4.76 -9.38
N THR A 18 44.69 -5.29 -8.22
CA THR A 18 43.94 -4.50 -7.21
C THR A 18 44.81 -4.22 -5.98
N GLN A 19 45.26 -2.96 -5.82
CA GLN A 19 45.60 -2.37 -4.52
C GLN A 19 44.31 -1.82 -3.87
N ARG A 20 44.03 -2.16 -2.60
CA ARG A 20 42.94 -1.53 -1.82
C ARG A 20 43.49 -0.54 -0.81
N ASN A 21 43.47 0.75 -1.13
CA ASN A 21 43.56 1.82 -0.14
C ASN A 21 42.17 2.11 0.44
N TRP A 22 42.02 2.05 1.77
CA TRP A 22 40.77 2.38 2.46
C TRP A 22 40.87 3.79 3.08
N ASN A 23 40.07 4.75 2.61
CA ASN A 23 39.88 6.06 3.24
C ASN A 23 38.70 5.99 4.23
N TYR A 24 38.98 6.09 5.53
CA TYR A 24 37.94 6.10 6.58
C TYR A 24 37.58 7.54 7.01
N HIS A 25 36.37 7.99 6.67
CA HIS A 25 35.75 9.22 7.19
C HIS A 25 34.73 8.89 8.29
N ASN A 26 35.21 8.57 9.50
CA ASN A 26 34.43 8.67 10.75
C ASN A 26 35.36 8.50 11.96
N GLU A 27 35.52 9.53 12.79
CA GLU A 27 36.46 9.52 13.93
C GLU A 27 36.08 8.49 15.02
N ASP A 28 34.80 8.14 15.14
CA ASP A 28 34.33 7.17 16.13
C ASP A 28 34.67 5.71 15.74
N ILE A 29 34.75 5.41 14.44
CA ILE A 29 35.22 4.09 13.94
C ILE A 29 36.73 3.95 14.14
N LYS A 30 37.48 5.07 14.03
CA LYS A 30 38.93 5.10 14.19
C LYS A 30 39.38 4.73 15.62
N LYS A 31 38.61 5.13 16.64
CA LYS A 31 38.87 4.78 18.05
C LYS A 31 38.55 3.31 18.37
N ALA A 32 37.52 2.74 17.74
CA ALA A 32 37.18 1.33 17.92
C ALA A 32 38.21 0.40 17.26
N TYR A 33 38.75 0.78 16.09
CA TYR A 33 39.78 0.00 15.38
C TYR A 33 41.16 0.10 16.02
N MET A 34 41.61 1.29 16.46
CA MET A 34 42.92 1.41 17.12
C MET A 34 43.01 0.63 18.44
N LYS A 35 41.88 0.42 19.13
CA LYS A 35 41.83 -0.44 20.31
C LYS A 35 41.98 -1.94 19.97
N TYR A 36 41.56 -2.35 18.77
CA TYR A 36 41.65 -3.73 18.29
C TYR A 36 43.04 -4.10 17.74
N GLU A 37 43.77 -3.13 17.16
CA GLU A 37 45.13 -3.35 16.64
C GLU A 37 46.18 -3.46 17.76
N TYR A 38 46.02 -2.72 18.86
CA TYR A 38 46.99 -2.77 19.99
C TYR A 38 46.99 -4.10 20.75
N GLU A 39 45.92 -4.90 20.65
CA GLU A 39 45.82 -6.21 21.31
C GLU A 39 46.28 -7.39 20.44
N ASN A 40 46.65 -7.16 19.16
CA ASN A 40 47.08 -8.22 18.23
C ASN A 40 48.43 -7.96 17.52
N GLU A 41 49.28 -7.09 18.07
CA GLU A 41 50.69 -7.02 17.69
C GLU A 41 51.44 -8.29 18.11
N LYS A 42 51.36 -9.36 17.29
CA LYS A 42 52.41 -10.38 17.31
C LYS A 42 52.63 -11.19 16.04
N TYR A 43 51.86 -10.98 14.96
CA TYR A 43 52.08 -11.71 13.70
C TYR A 43 51.72 -10.85 12.49
N SER A 44 52.51 -9.79 12.23
CA SER A 44 52.53 -9.12 10.93
C SER A 44 53.97 -8.88 10.53
N ASN A 45 54.50 -9.83 9.78
CA ASN A 45 55.63 -9.66 8.87
C ASN A 45 55.54 -10.85 7.91
N GLU A 46 54.91 -10.66 6.74
CA GLU A 46 55.38 -11.17 5.44
C GLU A 46 54.31 -11.01 4.33
N ILE A 47 54.57 -10.02 3.47
CA ILE A 47 54.45 -10.04 1.99
C ILE A 47 53.04 -10.07 1.39
N ASP A 48 52.61 -8.89 0.91
CA ASP A 48 51.62 -8.67 -0.14
C ASP A 48 51.92 -9.56 -1.36
N LYS A 49 51.10 -10.59 -1.61
CA LYS A 49 51.16 -11.40 -2.83
C LYS A 49 50.19 -10.83 -3.87
N TRP A 50 50.76 -10.43 -5.01
CA TRP A 50 50.05 -9.87 -6.15
C TRP A 50 49.37 -11.00 -6.95
N ASP A 51 48.05 -10.94 -7.11
CA ASP A 51 47.27 -11.91 -7.90
C ASP A 51 47.34 -11.56 -9.40
N TYR A 52 48.23 -12.21 -10.16
CA TYR A 52 48.35 -12.05 -11.61
C TYR A 52 47.62 -13.18 -12.38
N TYR A 53 46.29 -13.10 -12.49
CA TYR A 53 45.52 -14.02 -13.36
C TYR A 53 44.28 -13.35 -13.98
N CYS A 54 43.86 -13.84 -15.15
CA CYS A 54 42.65 -13.32 -15.82
C CYS A 54 41.39 -13.76 -15.08
N THR A 55 40.78 -12.83 -14.33
CA THR A 55 39.55 -13.08 -13.55
C THR A 55 38.36 -13.47 -14.44
N TYR A 56 38.31 -12.95 -15.68
CA TYR A 56 37.27 -13.30 -16.64
C TYR A 56 37.35 -14.77 -17.07
N CYS A 57 38.53 -15.25 -17.47
CA CYS A 57 38.75 -16.66 -17.83
C CYS A 57 38.52 -17.58 -16.63
N TYR A 58 39.02 -17.18 -15.44
CA TYR A 58 38.83 -17.95 -14.20
C TYR A 58 37.35 -18.13 -13.84
N ASN A 59 36.53 -17.07 -13.98
CA ASN A 59 35.11 -17.14 -13.65
C ASN A 59 34.29 -17.94 -14.65
N LYS A 60 34.73 -17.97 -15.93
CA LYS A 60 34.04 -18.70 -17.00
C LYS A 60 34.41 -20.19 -17.05
N GLU A 61 35.59 -20.56 -16.56
CA GLU A 61 36.05 -21.94 -16.54
C GLU A 61 35.34 -22.77 -15.46
N THR A 62 34.87 -23.95 -15.87
CA THR A 62 34.07 -24.88 -15.06
C THR A 62 34.80 -26.18 -14.76
N ASP A 63 35.86 -26.49 -15.50
CA ASP A 63 36.75 -27.62 -15.20
C ASP A 63 37.72 -27.24 -14.07
N ASN A 64 37.76 -28.06 -13.01
CA ASN A 64 38.55 -27.78 -11.81
C ASN A 64 40.06 -27.78 -12.06
N ILE A 65 40.54 -28.62 -12.97
CA ILE A 65 41.95 -28.75 -13.28
C ILE A 65 42.39 -27.51 -14.05
N LYS A 66 41.65 -27.13 -15.10
CA LYS A 66 41.93 -25.93 -15.88
C LYS A 66 41.83 -24.65 -15.05
N LYS A 67 40.81 -24.56 -14.19
CA LYS A 67 40.60 -23.40 -13.31
C LYS A 67 41.71 -23.24 -12.28
N GLY A 68 42.24 -24.34 -11.75
CA GLY A 68 43.40 -24.34 -10.87
C GLY A 68 44.67 -23.90 -11.59
N HIS A 69 44.90 -24.41 -12.81
CA HIS A 69 46.03 -23.98 -13.63
C HIS A 69 46.02 -22.49 -13.96
N VAL A 70 44.85 -21.92 -14.26
CA VAL A 70 44.68 -20.49 -14.58
C VAL A 70 45.12 -19.57 -13.43
N LYS A 71 44.92 -19.99 -12.17
CA LYS A 71 45.19 -19.15 -11.00
C LYS A 71 46.49 -19.49 -10.27
N PHE A 72 46.84 -20.77 -10.16
CA PHE A 72 47.95 -21.24 -9.32
C PHE A 72 49.09 -21.90 -10.12
N GLY A 73 48.98 -21.97 -11.45
CA GLY A 73 49.89 -22.74 -12.29
C GLY A 73 49.78 -24.24 -12.02
N SER A 74 50.86 -25.00 -12.19
CA SER A 74 50.84 -26.47 -12.01
C SER A 74 50.87 -26.93 -10.54
N ASN A 75 50.99 -26.01 -9.58
CA ASN A 75 51.17 -26.33 -8.16
C ASN A 75 49.90 -26.08 -7.33
N PHE A 76 48.80 -26.78 -7.67
CA PHE A 76 47.56 -26.78 -6.90
C PHE A 76 47.03 -28.21 -6.73
N ILE A 77 46.11 -28.38 -5.79
CA ILE A 77 45.47 -29.66 -5.53
C ILE A 77 43.96 -29.51 -5.33
N ILE A 78 43.21 -30.56 -5.67
CA ILE A 78 41.78 -30.65 -5.39
C ILE A 78 41.59 -31.24 -3.99
N LEU A 79 40.73 -30.62 -3.19
CA LEU A 79 40.46 -31.04 -1.82
C LEU A 79 39.89 -32.48 -1.77
N ASP A 80 40.61 -33.36 -1.09
CA ASP A 80 40.15 -34.70 -0.73
C ASP A 80 39.30 -34.62 0.53
N CYS A 81 37.98 -34.74 0.36
CA CYS A 81 37.04 -34.60 1.46
C CYS A 81 37.08 -35.78 2.45
N ASN A 82 37.78 -36.87 2.15
CA ASN A 82 37.87 -38.06 3.00
C ASN A 82 38.96 -37.96 4.08
N LEU A 83 39.86 -36.98 3.97
CA LEU A 83 40.92 -36.74 4.95
C LEU A 83 40.43 -35.84 6.10
N ASN A 84 40.93 -36.10 7.30
CA ASN A 84 40.70 -35.25 8.47
C ASN A 84 41.57 -33.98 8.45
N LEU A 85 41.31 -33.02 9.35
CA LEU A 85 41.95 -31.70 9.29
C LEU A 85 43.47 -31.73 9.52
N GLU A 86 43.98 -32.63 10.35
CA GLU A 86 45.42 -32.82 10.55
C GLU A 86 46.08 -33.45 9.32
N GLU A 87 45.45 -34.48 8.74
CA GLU A 87 45.89 -35.11 7.50
C GLU A 87 45.94 -34.11 6.33
N ARG A 88 44.96 -33.22 6.24
CA ARG A 88 44.91 -32.16 5.20
C ARG A 88 46.00 -31.12 5.38
N ARG A 89 46.31 -30.72 6.62
CA ARG A 89 47.38 -29.76 6.91
C ARG A 89 48.72 -30.29 6.42
N VAL A 90 49.01 -31.56 6.71
CA VAL A 90 50.26 -32.21 6.27
C VAL A 90 50.27 -32.43 4.75
N LYS A 91 49.17 -32.91 4.17
CA LYS A 91 49.10 -33.23 2.73
C LYS A 91 49.15 -31.98 1.85
N TYR A 92 48.64 -30.84 2.31
CA TYR A 92 48.46 -29.65 1.49
C TYR A 92 49.38 -28.47 1.84
N MET A 93 50.34 -28.68 2.74
CA MET A 93 51.25 -27.63 3.23
C MET A 93 52.04 -26.94 2.12
N ASP A 94 52.43 -27.70 1.08
CA ASP A 94 53.36 -27.25 0.04
C ASP A 94 52.68 -26.81 -1.28
N PHE A 95 51.34 -26.75 -1.31
CA PHE A 95 50.58 -26.35 -2.50
C PHE A 95 50.23 -24.86 -2.50
N ASN A 96 50.30 -24.22 -3.68
CA ASN A 96 50.01 -22.79 -3.83
C ASN A 96 48.52 -22.45 -3.75
N GLY A 97 47.64 -23.45 -3.90
CA GLY A 97 46.20 -23.28 -3.78
C GLY A 97 45.46 -24.61 -3.70
N ILE A 98 44.32 -24.61 -3.01
CA ILE A 98 43.45 -25.78 -2.87
C ILE A 98 42.09 -25.41 -3.47
N LEU A 99 41.56 -26.23 -4.38
CA LEU A 99 40.22 -26.05 -4.95
C LEU A 99 39.22 -27.06 -4.38
N CYS A 100 38.01 -26.60 -4.08
CA CYS A 100 36.93 -27.48 -3.70
C CYS A 100 36.32 -28.18 -4.91
N GLU A 101 36.32 -29.51 -4.93
CA GLU A 101 35.74 -30.32 -6.01
C GLU A 101 34.25 -30.03 -6.24
N LYS A 102 33.48 -29.75 -5.18
CA LYS A 102 32.01 -29.58 -5.25
C LYS A 102 31.56 -28.23 -5.77
N CYS A 103 32.34 -27.16 -5.58
CA CYS A 103 31.90 -25.79 -5.89
C CYS A 103 32.94 -24.96 -6.64
N ASN A 104 34.09 -25.56 -6.98
CA ASN A 104 35.14 -24.97 -7.81
C ASN A 104 35.65 -23.63 -7.26
N GLN A 105 35.53 -23.45 -5.93
CA GLN A 105 36.03 -22.28 -5.22
C GLN A 105 37.34 -22.62 -4.53
N GLU A 106 38.23 -21.63 -4.52
CA GLU A 106 39.46 -21.64 -3.76
C GLU A 106 39.16 -21.72 -2.26
N ILE A 107 39.93 -22.60 -1.62
CA ILE A 107 39.94 -22.80 -0.18
C ILE A 107 41.14 -22.02 0.34
N ASN A 108 40.90 -21.14 1.31
CA ASN A 108 41.99 -20.45 1.99
C ASN A 108 42.88 -21.49 2.70
N ASN A 109 44.18 -21.47 2.37
CA ASN A 109 45.19 -22.40 2.86
C ASN A 109 45.32 -22.42 4.40
N HIS A 110 44.77 -21.45 5.13
CA HIS A 110 44.74 -21.51 6.60
C HIS A 110 43.63 -22.40 7.18
N TYR A 111 42.56 -22.64 6.43
CA TYR A 111 41.37 -23.33 6.93
C TYR A 111 41.29 -24.79 6.47
N TYR A 112 41.87 -25.14 5.31
CA TYR A 112 41.86 -26.51 4.75
C TYR A 112 40.44 -27.16 4.65
N TYR A 113 39.39 -26.34 4.60
CA TYR A 113 38.01 -26.74 4.31
C TYR A 113 37.28 -25.64 3.53
N CYS A 114 36.35 -26.02 2.64
CA CYS A 114 35.63 -25.07 1.80
C CYS A 114 34.54 -24.32 2.58
N MET A 115 34.78 -23.07 2.95
CA MET A 115 33.85 -22.23 3.73
C MET A 115 32.44 -22.17 3.12
N SER A 116 32.31 -22.13 1.79
CA SER A 116 31.01 -22.07 1.09
C SER A 116 30.24 -23.39 1.13
N CYS A 117 30.92 -24.53 0.99
CA CYS A 117 30.31 -25.85 1.19
C CYS A 117 30.02 -26.09 2.67
N HIS A 118 30.93 -25.66 3.55
CA HIS A 118 30.78 -25.74 4.99
C HIS A 118 29.62 -24.85 5.49
N TYR A 119 29.34 -23.69 4.88
CA TYR A 119 28.14 -22.87 5.18
C TYR A 119 26.84 -23.56 4.76
N LYS A 120 26.82 -24.27 3.62
CA LYS A 120 25.65 -25.08 3.21
C LYS A 120 25.42 -26.28 4.14
N GLU A 121 26.46 -26.98 4.56
CA GLU A 121 26.35 -28.11 5.51
C GLU A 121 26.10 -27.64 6.96
N ILE A 122 26.63 -26.47 7.37
CA ILE A 122 26.42 -25.87 8.70
C ILE A 122 24.96 -25.42 8.91
N VAL A 123 24.22 -24.97 7.90
CA VAL A 123 22.79 -24.63 8.07
C VAL A 123 21.95 -25.86 8.41
N ILE A 124 22.38 -27.04 7.98
CA ILE A 124 21.72 -28.32 8.30
C ILE A 124 22.18 -28.83 9.68
N ILE A 125 23.49 -28.76 9.98
CA ILE A 125 24.07 -29.37 11.19
C ILE A 125 24.02 -28.45 12.43
N LYS A 126 24.21 -27.12 12.32
CA LYS A 126 24.03 -26.21 13.48
C LYS A 126 22.56 -26.06 13.90
N LYS A 127 21.59 -26.37 13.02
CA LYS A 127 20.17 -26.47 13.40
C LYS A 127 19.83 -27.77 14.15
N GLY A 128 20.70 -28.79 14.09
CA GLY A 128 20.56 -30.04 14.84
C GLY A 128 21.14 -30.00 16.26
N HIS A 129 22.02 -29.02 16.57
CA HIS A 129 22.71 -28.93 17.87
C HIS A 129 22.24 -27.80 18.79
N MET A 130 21.19 -27.05 18.41
CA MET A 130 20.44 -26.24 19.37
C MET A 130 19.25 -27.06 19.87
N VAL A 131 19.06 -27.06 21.18
CA VAL A 131 18.02 -27.75 21.98
C VAL A 131 16.59 -27.22 21.68
N SER A 132 16.32 -26.84 20.44
CA SER A 132 15.19 -26.00 20.02
C SER A 132 14.22 -26.80 19.17
N ASN A 133 13.02 -27.06 19.68
CA ASN A 133 11.93 -27.67 18.92
C ASN A 133 11.62 -26.86 17.64
N PHE A 134 12.03 -27.34 16.46
CA PHE A 134 11.75 -26.70 15.16
C PHE A 134 10.91 -27.59 14.24
N ILE A 135 10.28 -26.99 13.24
CA ILE A 135 9.48 -27.70 12.23
C ILE A 135 9.59 -27.07 10.84
N ILE A 136 9.40 -27.88 9.80
CA ILE A 136 9.31 -27.44 8.40
C ILE A 136 7.85 -27.07 8.09
N LEU A 137 7.65 -25.93 7.42
CA LEU A 137 6.34 -25.45 7.00
C LEU A 137 5.73 -26.37 5.94
N ASP A 138 4.65 -27.05 6.32
CA ASP A 138 3.72 -27.70 5.41
C ASP A 138 2.76 -26.67 4.80
N CYS A 139 2.90 -26.42 3.49
CA CYS A 139 2.05 -25.47 2.77
C CYS A 139 0.65 -26.03 2.44
N ASN A 140 0.41 -27.33 2.63
CA ASN A 140 -0.90 -27.95 2.36
C ASN A 140 -1.91 -27.66 3.47
N LEU A 141 -1.42 -27.41 4.69
CA LEU A 141 -2.27 -27.02 5.82
C LEU A 141 -2.83 -25.61 5.63
N ASN A 142 -4.09 -25.40 6.02
CA ASN A 142 -4.70 -24.07 6.10
C ASN A 142 -4.16 -23.26 7.29
N LEU A 143 -4.45 -21.96 7.36
CA LEU A 143 -3.89 -21.10 8.41
C LEU A 143 -4.26 -21.53 9.83
N LYS A 144 -5.48 -22.04 10.03
CA LYS A 144 -5.95 -22.52 11.33
C LYS A 144 -5.19 -23.76 11.78
N GLU A 145 -4.98 -24.72 10.87
CA GLU A 145 -4.18 -25.92 11.10
C GLU A 145 -2.72 -25.58 11.36
N ARG A 146 -2.14 -24.64 10.60
CA ARG A 146 -0.75 -24.18 10.81
C ARG A 146 -0.58 -23.56 12.19
N ARG A 147 -1.53 -22.72 12.62
CA ARG A 147 -1.53 -22.13 13.96
C ARG A 147 -1.51 -23.23 15.02
N ALA A 148 -2.46 -24.15 14.97
CA ALA A 148 -2.57 -25.24 15.95
C ALA A 148 -1.34 -26.17 15.94
N LYS A 149 -0.83 -26.53 14.76
CA LYS A 149 0.31 -27.45 14.62
C LYS A 149 1.62 -26.81 15.08
N TYR A 150 1.85 -25.54 14.75
CA TYR A 150 3.15 -24.89 14.92
C TYR A 150 3.29 -24.07 16.20
N GLU A 151 2.21 -23.90 16.97
CA GLU A 151 2.22 -23.19 18.25
C GLU A 151 3.33 -23.68 19.20
N LYS A 152 3.48 -25.01 19.31
CA LYS A 152 4.45 -25.70 20.19
C LYS A 152 5.92 -25.67 19.74
N TYR A 153 6.20 -25.25 18.50
CA TYR A 153 7.57 -25.25 17.96
C TYR A 153 8.15 -23.86 18.09
N ASN A 154 9.41 -23.69 18.49
CA ASN A 154 10.04 -22.37 18.62
C ASN A 154 10.34 -21.74 17.26
N PHE A 155 10.73 -22.56 16.28
CA PHE A 155 11.13 -22.11 14.95
C PHE A 155 10.38 -22.86 13.85
N ILE A 156 9.95 -22.13 12.83
CA ILE A 156 9.32 -22.68 11.63
C ILE A 156 10.23 -22.34 10.45
N PHE A 157 10.60 -23.31 9.62
CA PHE A 157 11.44 -23.09 8.45
C PHE A 157 10.70 -23.40 7.15
N CYS A 158 10.98 -22.63 6.10
CA CYS A 158 10.51 -22.96 4.76
C CYS A 158 11.46 -23.95 4.09
N GLU A 159 10.95 -25.09 3.62
CA GLU A 159 11.74 -26.10 2.91
C GLU A 159 12.42 -25.55 1.65
N LYS A 160 11.70 -24.72 0.88
CA LYS A 160 12.18 -24.27 -0.44
C LYS A 160 13.34 -23.27 -0.37
N CYS A 161 13.32 -22.38 0.62
CA CYS A 161 14.29 -21.30 0.71
C CYS A 161 15.13 -21.32 1.99
N ASN A 162 14.90 -22.30 2.88
CA ASN A 162 15.59 -22.49 4.15
C ASN A 162 15.52 -21.30 5.13
N ASN A 163 14.68 -20.30 4.83
CA ASN A 163 14.48 -19.14 5.67
C ASN A 163 13.57 -19.50 6.85
N GLU A 164 13.88 -18.92 8.01
CA GLU A 164 12.99 -18.91 9.14
C GLU A 164 11.71 -18.13 8.80
N ILE A 165 10.60 -18.61 9.31
CA ILE A 165 9.28 -18.03 9.16
C ILE A 165 8.89 -17.45 10.50
N PHE A 166 8.63 -16.15 10.53
CA PHE A 166 8.05 -15.50 11.69
C PHE A 166 6.71 -16.17 12.05
N LYS A 167 6.61 -16.68 13.29
CA LYS A 167 5.40 -17.36 13.80
C LYS A 167 4.12 -16.61 13.50
N TRP A 168 4.11 -15.29 13.67
CA TRP A 168 2.95 -14.44 13.41
C TRP A 168 2.38 -14.57 12.00
N ASN A 169 3.23 -14.88 11.02
CA ASN A 169 2.82 -14.96 9.61
C ASN A 169 2.31 -16.35 9.24
N TYR A 170 2.88 -17.44 9.78
CA TYR A 170 2.56 -18.82 9.38
C TYR A 170 2.66 -19.11 7.87
N TYR A 171 3.42 -18.30 7.12
CA TYR A 171 3.77 -18.52 5.72
C TYR A 171 5.13 -17.93 5.37
N CYS A 172 5.78 -18.44 4.33
CA CYS A 172 7.05 -17.91 3.88
C CYS A 172 6.88 -16.65 3.02
N THR A 173 7.18 -15.48 3.58
CA THR A 173 7.11 -14.18 2.88
C THR A 173 8.04 -14.12 1.66
N SER A 174 9.24 -14.70 1.75
CA SER A 174 10.20 -14.70 0.64
C SER A 174 9.66 -15.46 -0.58
N CYS A 175 9.14 -16.68 -0.37
CA CYS A 175 8.50 -17.45 -1.43
C CYS A 175 7.23 -16.77 -1.96
N TYR A 176 6.40 -16.22 -1.08
CA TYR A 176 5.18 -15.51 -1.47
C TYR A 176 5.45 -14.32 -2.40
N ASN A 177 6.48 -13.52 -2.09
CA ASN A 177 6.84 -12.35 -2.87
C ASN A 177 7.39 -12.72 -4.26
N LYS A 178 8.13 -13.82 -4.37
CA LYS A 178 8.69 -14.31 -5.64
C LYS A 178 7.69 -15.07 -6.51
N GLU A 179 6.65 -15.68 -5.91
CA GLU A 179 5.66 -16.47 -6.65
C GLU A 179 4.79 -15.59 -7.56
N THR A 180 4.66 -16.04 -8.81
CA THR A 180 3.96 -15.32 -9.88
C THR A 180 2.67 -16.01 -10.31
N ASN A 181 2.49 -17.29 -10.00
CA ASN A 181 1.24 -18.00 -10.20
C ASN A 181 0.29 -17.72 -9.02
N VAL A 182 -0.90 -17.17 -9.30
CA VAL A 182 -1.84 -16.73 -8.24
C VAL A 182 -2.29 -17.89 -7.35
N THR A 183 -2.54 -19.07 -7.92
CA THR A 183 -2.98 -20.25 -7.18
C THR A 183 -1.88 -20.73 -6.22
N LYS A 184 -0.64 -20.86 -6.71
CA LYS A 184 0.51 -21.21 -5.86
C LYS A 184 0.75 -20.17 -4.77
N LYS A 185 0.58 -18.88 -5.10
CA LYS A 185 0.73 -17.77 -4.16
C LYS A 185 -0.31 -17.83 -3.04
N GLY A 186 -1.55 -18.17 -3.38
CA GLY A 186 -2.63 -18.43 -2.43
C GLY A 186 -2.30 -19.60 -1.51
N HIS A 187 -1.88 -20.74 -2.07
CA HIS A 187 -1.47 -21.90 -1.27
C HIS A 187 -0.33 -21.60 -0.28
N ILE A 188 0.68 -20.82 -0.70
CA ILE A 188 1.77 -20.42 0.20
C ILE A 188 1.21 -19.69 1.43
N LYS A 189 0.31 -18.73 1.24
CA LYS A 189 -0.17 -17.87 2.33
C LYS A 189 -1.31 -18.49 3.14
N PHE A 190 -2.31 -19.07 2.47
CA PHE A 190 -3.59 -19.48 3.06
C PHE A 190 -3.79 -21.00 3.11
N GLY A 191 -2.92 -21.78 2.46
CA GLY A 191 -3.15 -23.21 2.24
C GLY A 191 -4.26 -23.42 1.21
N SER A 192 -5.14 -24.41 1.43
CA SER A 192 -6.23 -24.70 0.48
C SER A 192 -7.48 -23.82 0.65
N ASN A 193 -7.59 -23.07 1.76
CA ASN A 193 -8.79 -22.27 2.08
C ASN A 193 -8.68 -20.82 1.59
N PHE A 194 -8.60 -20.60 0.27
CA PHE A 194 -8.62 -19.26 -0.32
C PHE A 194 -9.46 -19.17 -1.60
N GLY A 195 -9.89 -17.96 -1.91
CA GLY A 195 -10.59 -17.63 -3.15
C GLY A 195 -9.72 -16.88 -4.15
N ILE A 196 -9.98 -17.08 -5.44
CA ILE A 196 -9.56 -16.14 -6.50
C ILE A 196 -10.78 -15.27 -6.82
N LEU A 197 -10.59 -13.95 -6.82
CA LEU A 197 -11.65 -12.97 -7.02
C LEU A 197 -12.27 -13.11 -8.41
N ASP A 198 -13.57 -13.39 -8.45
CA ASP A 198 -14.39 -13.45 -9.64
C ASP A 198 -15.17 -12.13 -9.80
N CYS A 199 -14.70 -11.26 -10.69
CA CYS A 199 -15.30 -9.96 -10.92
C CYS A 199 -16.63 -10.02 -11.70
N ASN A 200 -17.02 -11.18 -12.24
CA ASN A 200 -18.29 -11.32 -12.96
C ASN A 200 -19.48 -11.48 -12.01
N LEU A 201 -19.22 -11.91 -10.77
CA LEU A 201 -20.24 -11.96 -9.72
C LEU A 201 -20.57 -10.55 -9.22
N ASN A 202 -21.84 -10.32 -8.88
CA ASN A 202 -22.25 -9.12 -8.15
C ASN A 202 -21.77 -9.15 -6.70
N LEU A 203 -21.80 -8.00 -6.04
CA LEU A 203 -21.24 -7.84 -4.69
C LEU A 203 -21.85 -8.82 -3.70
N LYS A 204 -23.18 -8.96 -3.69
CA LYS A 204 -23.90 -9.89 -2.80
C LYS A 204 -23.43 -11.34 -2.98
N LYS A 205 -23.31 -11.81 -4.23
CA LYS A 205 -22.82 -13.16 -4.54
C LYS A 205 -21.35 -13.34 -4.11
N ARG A 206 -20.50 -12.33 -4.27
CA ARG A 206 -19.10 -12.39 -3.80
C ARG A 206 -19.03 -12.49 -2.28
N THR A 207 -19.81 -11.68 -1.56
CA THR A 207 -19.84 -11.72 -0.09
C THR A 207 -20.19 -13.12 0.39
N THR A 208 -21.25 -13.74 -0.14
CA THR A 208 -21.63 -15.11 0.22
C THR A 208 -20.58 -16.15 -0.19
N LYS A 209 -20.08 -16.08 -1.44
CA LYS A 209 -19.10 -17.04 -1.96
C LYS A 209 -17.81 -17.04 -1.15
N TYR A 210 -17.35 -15.87 -0.72
CA TYR A 210 -16.04 -15.73 -0.10
C TYR A 210 -16.03 -15.51 1.41
N MET A 211 -17.19 -15.54 2.08
CA MET A 211 -17.34 -15.25 3.51
C MET A 211 -16.45 -16.12 4.42
N ASN A 212 -16.21 -17.38 4.03
CA ASN A 212 -15.52 -18.38 4.86
C ASN A 212 -14.07 -18.65 4.41
N PHE A 213 -13.54 -17.93 3.42
CA PHE A 213 -12.15 -18.08 3.02
C PHE A 213 -11.22 -17.29 3.94
N ASP A 214 -10.03 -17.84 4.16
CA ASP A 214 -8.98 -17.18 4.95
C ASP A 214 -8.42 -15.94 4.21
N GLY A 215 -8.53 -15.91 2.88
CA GLY A 215 -8.12 -14.79 2.06
C GLY A 215 -8.61 -14.90 0.62
N ILE A 216 -8.60 -13.77 -0.07
CA ILE A 216 -8.99 -13.68 -1.47
C ILE A 216 -7.87 -12.99 -2.25
N LEU A 217 -7.44 -13.60 -3.36
CA LEU A 217 -6.44 -13.03 -4.25
C LEU A 217 -7.09 -12.48 -5.52
N CYS A 218 -6.59 -11.34 -5.99
CA CYS A 218 -6.92 -10.84 -7.31
C CYS A 218 -6.09 -11.58 -8.37
N GLU A 219 -6.75 -12.17 -9.37
CA GLU A 219 -6.08 -12.85 -10.47
C GLU A 219 -5.15 -11.92 -11.26
N LYS A 220 -5.63 -10.72 -11.60
CA LYS A 220 -4.89 -9.76 -12.44
C LYS A 220 -3.61 -9.25 -11.79
N CYS A 221 -3.69 -8.77 -10.54
CA CYS A 221 -2.55 -8.13 -9.87
C CYS A 221 -1.85 -9.03 -8.85
N LYS A 222 -2.39 -10.24 -8.59
CA LYS A 222 -1.83 -11.26 -7.68
C LYS A 222 -1.65 -10.77 -6.24
N LYS A 223 -2.34 -9.67 -5.90
CA LYS A 223 -2.40 -9.14 -4.53
C LYS A 223 -3.62 -9.69 -3.83
N GLU A 224 -3.47 -9.86 -2.53
CA GLU A 224 -4.59 -10.07 -1.63
C GLU A 224 -5.50 -8.84 -1.62
N ILE A 225 -6.80 -9.10 -1.63
CA ILE A 225 -7.81 -8.07 -1.48
C ILE A 225 -8.21 -7.99 -0.01
N ASN A 226 -8.66 -6.82 0.42
CA ASN A 226 -9.31 -6.72 1.72
C ASN A 226 -10.69 -7.39 1.64
N ASN A 227 -10.90 -8.41 2.48
CA ASN A 227 -12.12 -9.20 2.53
C ASN A 227 -13.38 -8.37 2.86
N GLN A 228 -13.24 -7.16 3.42
CA GLN A 228 -14.39 -6.26 3.66
C GLN A 228 -14.97 -5.69 2.37
N TYR A 229 -14.15 -5.51 1.33
CA TYR A 229 -14.57 -4.83 0.12
C TYR A 229 -15.05 -5.79 -0.98
N TYR A 230 -14.55 -7.03 -1.00
CA TYR A 230 -14.86 -8.03 -2.04
C TYR A 230 -14.61 -7.54 -3.49
N TYR A 231 -13.67 -6.59 -3.67
CA TYR A 231 -13.10 -6.19 -4.95
C TYR A 231 -11.63 -5.82 -4.79
N CYS A 232 -10.88 -5.79 -5.89
CA CYS A 232 -9.47 -5.43 -5.87
C CYS A 232 -9.27 -3.91 -5.99
N THR A 233 -9.01 -3.24 -4.86
CA THR A 233 -8.73 -1.79 -4.82
C THR A 233 -7.53 -1.39 -5.69
N SER A 234 -6.48 -2.22 -5.73
CA SER A 234 -5.29 -1.94 -6.54
C SER A 234 -5.58 -1.94 -8.05
N CYS A 235 -6.50 -2.79 -8.52
CA CYS A 235 -6.93 -2.78 -9.92
C CYS A 235 -7.94 -1.65 -10.17
N TYR A 236 -8.91 -1.48 -9.27
CA TYR A 236 -9.92 -0.44 -9.36
C TYR A 236 -9.31 0.96 -9.49
N ASN A 237 -8.31 1.29 -8.68
CA ASN A 237 -7.67 2.61 -8.70
C ASN A 237 -6.90 2.90 -10.01
N LYS A 238 -6.45 1.85 -10.71
CA LYS A 238 -5.74 1.97 -12.00
C LYS A 238 -6.66 1.96 -13.22
N GLU A 239 -7.88 1.45 -13.06
CA GLU A 239 -8.85 1.39 -14.14
C GLU A 239 -9.41 2.78 -14.46
N THR A 240 -9.47 3.12 -15.75
CA THR A 240 -9.95 4.42 -16.23
C THR A 240 -11.29 4.30 -16.94
N ASP A 241 -11.63 3.11 -17.43
CA ASP A 241 -12.91 2.80 -18.03
C ASP A 241 -14.00 2.71 -16.95
N LEU A 242 -14.98 3.60 -17.04
CA LEU A 242 -16.05 3.74 -16.06
C LEU A 242 -16.89 2.46 -15.93
N ILE A 243 -17.19 1.80 -17.05
CA ILE A 243 -18.00 0.58 -17.07
C ILE A 243 -17.23 -0.56 -16.41
N LYS A 244 -15.94 -0.70 -16.72
CA LYS A 244 -15.07 -1.68 -16.06
C LYS A 244 -14.92 -1.41 -14.57
N LYS A 245 -14.79 -0.14 -14.15
CA LYS A 245 -14.76 0.25 -12.73
C LYS A 245 -16.03 -0.19 -11.99
N GLY A 246 -17.20 0.08 -12.58
CA GLY A 246 -18.49 -0.37 -12.05
C GLY A 246 -18.54 -1.88 -11.88
N HIS A 247 -18.19 -2.63 -12.93
CA HIS A 247 -18.14 -4.09 -12.88
C HIS A 247 -17.17 -4.63 -11.82
N MET A 248 -15.99 -4.03 -11.68
CA MET A 248 -15.03 -4.46 -10.66
C MET A 248 -15.61 -4.35 -9.25
N ARG A 249 -16.36 -3.30 -8.94
CA ARG A 249 -16.85 -3.04 -7.58
C ARG A 249 -18.21 -3.67 -7.28
N PHE A 250 -19.14 -3.59 -8.23
CA PHE A 250 -20.54 -3.95 -8.02
C PHE A 250 -20.98 -5.18 -8.84
N GLY A 251 -20.14 -5.67 -9.76
CA GLY A 251 -20.52 -6.65 -10.78
C GLY A 251 -21.46 -6.02 -11.80
N SER A 252 -22.43 -6.75 -12.33
CA SER A 252 -23.32 -6.21 -13.37
C SER A 252 -24.48 -5.34 -12.86
N ASN A 253 -24.72 -5.28 -11.54
CA ASN A 253 -25.85 -4.54 -10.96
C ASN A 253 -25.44 -3.12 -10.51
N PHE A 254 -24.98 -2.28 -11.43
CA PHE A 254 -24.70 -0.87 -11.15
C PHE A 254 -25.25 0.02 -12.25
N GLU A 255 -25.36 1.32 -11.95
CA GLU A 255 -25.77 2.31 -12.93
C GLU A 255 -24.85 3.53 -12.91
N ILE A 256 -24.84 4.25 -14.02
CA ILE A 256 -24.12 5.52 -14.15
C ILE A 256 -25.09 6.68 -13.92
N PHE A 257 -24.70 7.58 -13.03
CA PHE A 257 -25.37 8.85 -12.80
C PHE A 257 -24.84 9.90 -13.78
N LYS A 258 -25.75 10.37 -14.63
CA LYS A 258 -25.50 11.31 -15.73
C LYS A 258 -25.88 12.72 -15.33
N LYS A 259 -24.91 13.63 -15.25
CA LYS A 259 -25.12 15.04 -14.90
C LYS A 259 -26.12 15.72 -15.83
N SER A 260 -26.10 15.40 -17.13
CA SER A 260 -26.96 16.03 -18.14
C SER A 260 -28.46 15.71 -17.99
N TYR A 261 -28.80 14.60 -17.33
CA TYR A 261 -30.17 14.13 -17.21
C TYR A 261 -30.63 14.04 -15.75
N ASP A 262 -29.83 13.43 -14.89
CA ASP A 262 -30.26 13.07 -13.53
C ASP A 262 -30.41 14.28 -12.60
N TYR A 263 -29.72 15.39 -12.85
CA TYR A 263 -29.96 16.62 -12.09
C TYR A 263 -31.23 17.39 -12.50
N ASN A 264 -31.90 16.98 -13.57
CA ASN A 264 -33.22 17.53 -13.92
C ASN A 264 -34.36 16.80 -13.21
N LEU A 265 -34.07 15.62 -12.64
CA LEU A 265 -35.01 14.87 -11.82
C LEU A 265 -35.09 15.47 -10.42
N ASN A 266 -36.24 15.34 -9.78
CA ASN A 266 -36.39 15.64 -8.35
C ASN A 266 -35.82 14.48 -7.50
N LEU A 267 -35.66 14.70 -6.19
CA LEU A 267 -35.04 13.72 -5.30
C LEU A 267 -35.81 12.39 -5.21
N GLU A 268 -37.14 12.41 -5.30
CA GLU A 268 -37.98 11.20 -5.29
C GLU A 268 -37.79 10.37 -6.56
N GLU A 269 -37.75 11.03 -7.72
CA GLU A 269 -37.46 10.41 -9.01
C GLU A 269 -36.06 9.77 -9.04
N ILE A 270 -35.04 10.48 -8.54
CA ILE A 270 -33.67 9.94 -8.44
C ILE A 270 -33.64 8.72 -7.51
N ARG A 271 -34.31 8.78 -6.35
CA ARG A 271 -34.41 7.66 -5.41
C ARG A 271 -35.04 6.45 -6.07
N ALA A 272 -36.21 6.63 -6.71
CA ALA A 272 -36.93 5.56 -7.38
C ALA A 272 -36.09 4.93 -8.51
N LYS A 273 -35.41 5.75 -9.32
CA LYS A 273 -34.54 5.29 -10.41
C LYS A 273 -33.41 4.40 -9.91
N TYR A 274 -32.75 4.77 -8.81
CA TYR A 274 -31.51 4.13 -8.38
C TYR A 274 -31.60 3.17 -7.20
N MET A 275 -32.78 3.01 -6.57
CA MET A 275 -32.96 2.22 -5.35
C MET A 275 -32.45 0.77 -5.47
N ASN A 276 -32.69 0.14 -6.62
CA ASN A 276 -32.48 -1.30 -6.85
C ASN A 276 -31.06 -1.66 -7.32
N TYR A 277 -30.20 -0.70 -7.65
CA TYR A 277 -28.84 -0.96 -8.10
C TYR A 277 -27.89 -1.16 -6.91
N ASP A 278 -26.90 -2.05 -6.99
CA ASP A 278 -25.94 -2.25 -5.89
C ASP A 278 -25.01 -1.03 -5.73
N GLY A 279 -24.76 -0.30 -6.82
CA GLY A 279 -23.92 0.89 -6.82
C GLY A 279 -24.31 1.88 -7.92
N ILE A 280 -23.95 3.14 -7.67
CA ILE A 280 -24.15 4.26 -8.59
C ILE A 280 -22.80 4.93 -8.74
N LEU A 281 -22.34 5.15 -9.97
CA LEU A 281 -21.09 5.86 -10.26
C LEU A 281 -21.38 7.18 -10.96
N CYS A 282 -20.71 8.25 -10.53
CA CYS A 282 -20.78 9.54 -11.21
C CYS A 282 -20.04 9.48 -12.55
N GLU A 283 -20.67 9.96 -13.63
CA GLU A 283 -20.04 9.98 -14.96
C GLU A 283 -18.82 10.90 -15.08
N ILE A 284 -18.69 11.90 -14.20
CA ILE A 284 -17.65 12.94 -14.30
C ILE A 284 -16.40 12.55 -13.53
N CYS A 285 -16.56 12.27 -12.23
CA CYS A 285 -15.43 12.03 -11.35
C CYS A 285 -15.23 10.53 -11.05
N TYR A 286 -16.08 9.65 -11.59
CA TYR A 286 -16.03 8.19 -11.41
C TYR A 286 -16.13 7.69 -9.96
N ASN A 287 -16.51 8.60 -9.05
CA ASN A 287 -16.70 8.26 -7.65
C ASN A 287 -18.09 7.66 -7.45
N GLN A 288 -18.19 6.81 -6.43
CA GLN A 288 -19.48 6.27 -6.03
C GLN A 288 -20.36 7.36 -5.45
N ILE A 289 -21.62 7.39 -5.89
CA ILE A 289 -22.66 8.19 -5.28
C ILE A 289 -23.25 7.41 -4.09
N SER A 290 -23.33 8.10 -2.96
CA SER A 290 -23.94 7.54 -1.75
C SER A 290 -25.45 7.41 -1.95
N LYS A 291 -26.00 6.23 -1.64
CA LYS A 291 -27.46 6.00 -1.58
C LYS A 291 -28.16 6.77 -0.46
N TRP A 292 -27.42 7.43 0.43
CA TRP A 292 -28.03 8.32 1.41
C TRP A 292 -28.35 9.69 0.82
N ASN A 293 -27.45 10.16 -0.05
CA ASN A 293 -27.45 11.53 -0.54
C ASN A 293 -27.99 11.65 -1.97
N TYR A 294 -27.88 10.56 -2.77
CA TYR A 294 -28.29 10.50 -4.18
C TYR A 294 -27.69 11.57 -5.11
N HIS A 295 -26.60 12.20 -4.68
CA HIS A 295 -25.81 13.13 -5.48
C HIS A 295 -24.32 12.88 -5.29
N CYS A 296 -23.52 13.33 -6.27
CA CYS A 296 -22.08 13.19 -6.21
C CYS A 296 -21.46 14.24 -5.28
N ILE A 297 -21.03 13.82 -4.09
CA ILE A 297 -20.40 14.70 -3.08
C ILE A 297 -19.12 15.36 -3.64
N HIS A 298 -18.34 14.64 -4.42
CA HIS A 298 -17.11 15.17 -5.00
C HIS A 298 -17.41 16.33 -5.95
N CYS A 299 -18.29 16.11 -6.92
CA CYS A 299 -18.69 17.16 -7.87
C CYS A 299 -19.41 18.32 -7.16
N TYR A 300 -20.21 18.03 -6.13
CA TYR A 300 -20.85 19.06 -5.32
C TYR A 300 -19.83 19.95 -4.60
N ASN A 301 -18.77 19.37 -4.03
CA ASN A 301 -17.74 20.13 -3.33
C ASN A 301 -16.89 20.99 -4.27
N GLU A 302 -16.67 20.53 -5.52
CA GLU A 302 -15.93 21.28 -6.54
C GLU A 302 -16.76 22.38 -7.23
N GLU A 303 -18.09 22.28 -7.21
CA GLU A 303 -18.97 23.28 -7.81
C GLU A 303 -18.97 24.57 -6.99
N THR A 304 -18.84 25.72 -7.65
CA THR A 304 -18.81 27.03 -6.98
C THR A 304 -20.10 27.82 -7.16
N ASP A 305 -20.89 27.47 -8.18
CA ASP A 305 -22.18 28.10 -8.45
C ASP A 305 -23.25 27.54 -7.50
N ALA A 306 -23.85 28.43 -6.71
CA ALA A 306 -24.89 28.12 -5.74
C ALA A 306 -26.12 27.44 -6.36
N ILE A 307 -26.52 27.88 -7.56
CA ILE A 307 -27.68 27.35 -8.28
C ILE A 307 -27.38 25.92 -8.72
N LYS A 308 -26.21 25.70 -9.31
CA LYS A 308 -25.77 24.35 -9.72
C LYS A 308 -25.62 23.44 -8.51
N LYS A 309 -25.05 23.91 -7.40
CA LYS A 309 -25.00 23.16 -6.13
C LYS A 309 -26.39 22.77 -5.63
N GLY A 310 -27.34 23.69 -5.68
CA GLY A 310 -28.74 23.43 -5.36
C GLY A 310 -29.32 22.31 -6.24
N HIS A 311 -29.15 22.41 -7.56
CA HIS A 311 -29.58 21.36 -8.50
C HIS A 311 -28.93 20.01 -8.21
N MET A 312 -27.65 20.02 -7.84
CA MET A 312 -26.95 18.78 -7.50
C MET A 312 -27.52 18.11 -6.25
N LYS A 313 -27.77 18.88 -5.19
CA LYS A 313 -28.19 18.35 -3.89
C LYS A 313 -29.69 18.03 -3.82
N PHE A 314 -30.52 18.87 -4.43
CA PHE A 314 -31.97 18.86 -4.27
C PHE A 314 -32.73 18.47 -5.54
N GLY A 315 -32.06 18.34 -6.69
CA GLY A 315 -32.70 18.09 -7.98
C GLY A 315 -33.36 19.36 -8.55
N SER A 316 -34.47 19.19 -9.27
CA SER A 316 -35.16 20.31 -9.93
C SER A 316 -36.14 21.10 -9.05
N ASN A 317 -36.61 20.55 -7.92
CA ASN A 317 -37.65 21.17 -7.08
C ASN A 317 -37.10 21.99 -5.89
N PHE A 318 -36.24 22.97 -6.18
CA PHE A 318 -35.78 23.93 -5.16
C PHE A 318 -35.86 25.37 -5.68
N LYS A 319 -35.81 26.32 -4.74
CA LYS A 319 -35.78 27.75 -5.06
C LYS A 319 -34.72 28.49 -4.26
N ILE A 320 -34.18 29.55 -4.87
CA ILE A 320 -33.26 30.46 -4.19
C ILE A 320 -34.07 31.57 -3.55
N LEU A 321 -33.83 31.80 -2.26
CA LEU A 321 -34.28 33.00 -1.56
C LEU A 321 -33.30 34.11 -1.87
N ASN A 322 -33.76 35.10 -2.63
CA ASN A 322 -32.99 36.27 -2.98
C ASN A 322 -32.99 37.26 -1.81
N THR A 323 -31.93 38.04 -1.69
CA THR A 323 -31.87 39.15 -0.74
C THR A 323 -33.05 40.14 -0.83
N PHE A 324 -33.59 40.37 -2.04
CA PHE A 324 -34.77 41.22 -2.23
C PHE A 324 -36.05 40.61 -1.65
N ASP A 325 -36.10 39.29 -1.44
CA ASP A 325 -37.25 38.62 -0.86
C ASP A 325 -37.43 38.95 0.63
N TYR A 326 -36.42 39.54 1.28
CA TYR A 326 -36.59 40.12 2.62
C TYR A 326 -37.44 41.39 2.64
N ASN A 327 -37.79 41.98 1.49
CA ASN A 327 -38.77 43.07 1.46
C ASN A 327 -40.20 42.58 1.70
N LEU A 328 -40.46 41.30 1.40
CA LEU A 328 -41.73 40.61 1.65
C LEU A 328 -41.86 40.29 3.14
N ASN A 329 -43.08 40.37 3.66
CA ASN A 329 -43.37 39.88 5.02
C ASN A 329 -43.28 38.34 5.08
N LEU A 330 -43.40 37.77 6.29
CA LEU A 330 -43.22 36.32 6.49
C LEU A 330 -44.30 35.48 5.77
N ASP A 331 -45.55 35.95 5.77
CA ASP A 331 -46.67 35.26 5.12
C ASP A 331 -46.57 35.28 3.59
N GLU A 332 -46.16 36.42 3.02
CA GLU A 332 -45.86 36.55 1.59
C GLU A 332 -44.74 35.61 1.15
N ARG A 333 -43.67 35.49 1.95
CA ARG A 333 -42.60 34.51 1.67
C ARG A 333 -43.08 33.08 1.79
N ARG A 334 -43.88 32.76 2.82
CA ARG A 334 -44.47 31.43 2.98
C ARG A 334 -45.27 31.06 1.73
N GLU A 335 -46.14 31.94 1.26
CA GLU A 335 -46.98 31.71 0.09
C GLU A 335 -46.15 31.57 -1.20
N LYS A 336 -45.10 32.39 -1.35
CA LYS A 336 -44.18 32.33 -2.49
C LYS A 336 -43.40 31.02 -2.58
N TYR A 337 -42.98 30.46 -1.45
CA TYR A 337 -42.08 29.30 -1.43
C TYR A 337 -42.74 27.96 -1.05
N LYS A 338 -44.02 27.93 -0.68
CA LYS A 338 -44.71 26.70 -0.21
C LYS A 338 -44.70 25.53 -1.21
N ILE A 339 -44.52 25.81 -2.50
CA ILE A 339 -44.54 24.81 -3.57
C ILE A 339 -43.18 24.10 -3.76
N TYR A 340 -42.12 24.61 -3.16
CA TYR A 340 -40.77 24.09 -3.30
C TYR A 340 -40.40 23.20 -2.12
N ASP A 341 -39.75 22.08 -2.39
CA ASP A 341 -39.30 21.16 -1.33
C ASP A 341 -38.17 21.78 -0.51
N HIS A 342 -37.29 22.52 -1.19
CA HIS A 342 -36.11 23.13 -0.59
C HIS A 342 -35.96 24.60 -0.99
N ILE A 343 -35.53 25.40 -0.02
CA ILE A 343 -35.19 26.81 -0.21
C ILE A 343 -33.72 27.00 0.14
N VAL A 344 -32.95 27.67 -0.73
CA VAL A 344 -31.51 27.92 -0.52
C VAL A 344 -31.26 29.42 -0.41
N CYS A 345 -30.47 29.83 0.57
CA CYS A 345 -30.09 31.24 0.70
C CYS A 345 -29.05 31.64 -0.35
N GLU A 346 -29.35 32.65 -1.16
CA GLU A 346 -28.42 33.21 -2.15
C GLU A 346 -27.06 33.65 -1.56
N LYS A 347 -27.05 34.14 -0.32
CA LYS A 347 -25.84 34.72 0.30
C LYS A 347 -24.85 33.72 0.87
N CYS A 348 -25.32 32.54 1.26
CA CYS A 348 -24.49 31.61 2.04
C CYS A 348 -24.68 30.14 1.69
N ASP A 349 -25.45 29.86 0.64
CA ASP A 349 -25.73 28.52 0.09
C ASP A 349 -26.32 27.53 1.09
N ASN A 350 -26.72 28.01 2.27
CA ASN A 350 -27.35 27.20 3.28
C ASN A 350 -28.82 26.99 2.95
N GLU A 351 -29.25 25.77 3.19
CA GLU A 351 -30.66 25.40 3.16
C GLU A 351 -31.42 26.14 4.25
N ILE A 352 -32.53 26.76 3.86
CA ILE A 352 -33.46 27.43 4.75
C ILE A 352 -34.54 26.41 5.09
N PHE A 353 -34.68 26.13 6.38
CA PHE A 353 -35.80 25.31 6.84
C PHE A 353 -37.13 25.99 6.47
N ASN A 354 -38.02 25.21 5.84
CA ASN A 354 -39.33 25.66 5.34
C ASN A 354 -40.24 26.26 6.42
N TRP A 355 -39.87 26.23 7.69
CA TRP A 355 -40.64 26.85 8.78
C TRP A 355 -40.24 28.30 9.04
N ASN A 356 -39.00 28.66 8.69
CA ASN A 356 -38.43 29.96 8.99
C ASN A 356 -38.66 30.95 7.84
N TYR A 357 -38.53 30.51 6.59
CA TYR A 357 -38.59 31.38 5.39
C TYR A 357 -37.61 32.58 5.43
N TYR A 358 -36.60 32.52 6.30
CA TYR A 358 -35.45 33.43 6.35
C TYR A 358 -34.18 32.64 6.65
N CYS A 359 -33.03 33.14 6.19
CA CYS A 359 -31.77 32.46 6.47
C CYS A 359 -31.29 32.72 7.90
N THR A 360 -31.36 31.70 8.75
CA THR A 360 -30.90 31.75 10.15
C THR A 360 -29.40 32.00 10.25
N SER A 361 -28.60 31.39 9.38
CA SER A 361 -27.14 31.57 9.33
C SER A 361 -26.76 33.03 9.06
N CYS A 362 -27.39 33.66 8.07
CA CYS A 362 -27.19 35.08 7.80
C CYS A 362 -27.73 35.95 8.94
N TYR A 363 -28.90 35.60 9.51
CA TYR A 363 -29.50 36.33 10.62
C TYR A 363 -28.59 36.38 11.87
N TYR A 364 -27.94 35.26 12.22
CA TYR A 364 -27.04 35.23 13.38
C TYR A 364 -25.74 36.00 13.14
N LYS A 365 -25.24 36.02 11.90
CA LYS A 365 -24.04 36.78 11.51
C LYS A 365 -24.26 38.28 11.36
N GLU A 366 -25.48 38.70 11.03
CA GLU A 366 -25.84 40.11 10.97
C GLU A 366 -25.65 40.74 12.36
N THR A 367 -25.19 42.00 12.42
CA THR A 367 -25.00 42.73 13.68
C THR A 367 -25.95 43.90 13.79
N ASP A 368 -26.44 44.42 12.66
CA ASP A 368 -27.43 45.49 12.62
C ASP A 368 -28.82 44.95 12.99
N ILE A 369 -29.36 45.46 14.10
CA ILE A 369 -30.66 45.06 14.64
C ILE A 369 -31.78 45.36 13.63
N ASN A 370 -31.69 46.46 12.87
CA ASN A 370 -32.67 46.78 11.84
C ASN A 370 -32.62 45.73 10.72
N LYS A 371 -31.43 45.36 10.25
CA LYS A 371 -31.30 44.33 9.22
C LYS A 371 -31.77 42.96 9.71
N LYS A 372 -31.51 42.61 10.98
CA LYS A 372 -32.07 41.39 11.59
C LYS A 372 -33.59 41.41 11.61
N GLY A 373 -34.18 42.52 12.02
CA GLY A 373 -35.63 42.71 12.00
C GLY A 373 -36.18 42.54 10.59
N HIS A 374 -35.55 43.21 9.61
CA HIS A 374 -35.93 43.14 8.20
C HIS A 374 -35.89 41.71 7.63
N MET A 375 -34.82 40.97 7.91
CA MET A 375 -34.70 39.58 7.46
C MET A 375 -35.79 38.66 8.03
N LYS A 376 -36.19 38.89 9.29
CA LYS A 376 -37.15 38.04 9.99
C LYS A 376 -38.60 38.43 9.68
N PHE A 377 -38.91 39.72 9.67
CA PHE A 377 -40.28 40.24 9.65
C PHE A 377 -40.66 40.94 8.33
N GLY A 378 -39.71 41.27 7.47
CA GLY A 378 -39.96 42.05 6.26
C GLY A 378 -39.77 43.54 6.48
N SER A 379 -40.35 44.38 5.61
CA SER A 379 -40.20 45.84 5.70
C SER A 379 -41.10 46.51 6.74
N ASN A 380 -42.09 45.78 7.28
CA ASN A 380 -43.10 46.30 8.19
C ASN A 380 -42.86 45.87 9.65
N PHE A 381 -41.73 46.27 10.25
CA PHE A 381 -41.43 45.99 11.67
C PHE A 381 -41.00 47.23 12.44
N GLY A 382 -41.37 47.30 13.72
CA GLY A 382 -40.96 48.35 14.65
C GLY A 382 -39.87 47.85 15.60
N ILE A 383 -38.84 48.67 15.85
CA ILE A 383 -37.95 48.45 16.99
C ILE A 383 -38.57 49.12 18.21
N LEU A 384 -38.74 48.35 19.28
CA LEU A 384 -39.31 48.81 20.54
C LEU A 384 -38.46 49.92 21.16
N ASP A 385 -39.07 51.08 21.36
CA ASP A 385 -38.47 52.21 22.07
C ASP A 385 -38.76 52.09 23.58
N TYR A 386 -37.72 51.75 24.34
CA TYR A 386 -37.83 51.52 25.78
C TYR A 386 -38.16 52.79 26.58
N ASN A 387 -37.96 53.98 25.99
CA ASN A 387 -38.26 55.25 26.66
C ASN A 387 -39.74 55.62 26.62
N LEU A 388 -40.54 54.97 25.77
CA LEU A 388 -41.98 55.21 25.66
C LEU A 388 -42.75 54.41 26.72
N ASN A 389 -43.83 55.01 27.24
CA ASN A 389 -44.78 54.32 28.11
C ASN A 389 -45.69 53.36 27.31
N LEU A 390 -46.52 52.55 28.00
CA LEU A 390 -47.33 51.50 27.36
C LEU A 390 -48.35 52.05 26.34
N GLU A 391 -48.94 53.20 26.62
CA GLU A 391 -49.96 53.84 25.79
C GLU A 391 -49.35 54.47 24.53
N GLU A 392 -48.18 55.10 24.69
CA GLU A 392 -47.36 55.62 23.59
C GLU A 392 -46.88 54.49 22.67
N ARG A 393 -46.47 53.34 23.22
CA ARG A 393 -46.06 52.16 22.43
C ARG A 393 -47.22 51.60 21.62
N ARG A 394 -48.42 51.46 22.21
CA ARG A 394 -49.60 50.95 21.50
C ARG A 394 -49.98 51.83 20.32
N THR A 395 -49.92 53.15 20.50
CA THR A 395 -50.21 54.11 19.43
C THR A 395 -49.14 54.09 18.34
N LYS A 396 -47.86 54.08 18.72
CA LYS A 396 -46.73 54.10 17.77
C LYS A 396 -46.61 52.83 16.95
N TYR A 397 -46.88 51.67 17.54
CA TYR A 397 -46.66 50.37 16.89
C TYR A 397 -47.94 49.70 16.40
N MET A 398 -49.08 50.40 16.39
CA MET A 398 -50.40 49.81 16.10
C MET A 398 -50.54 49.16 14.71
N ASN A 399 -49.72 49.60 13.75
CA ASN A 399 -49.75 49.17 12.34
C ASN A 399 -48.57 48.25 11.94
N TYR A 400 -47.74 47.85 12.91
CA TYR A 400 -46.64 46.92 12.69
C TYR A 400 -47.06 45.49 13.03
N ASP A 401 -46.53 44.52 12.28
CA ASP A 401 -46.84 43.09 12.41
C ASP A 401 -46.19 42.41 13.64
#